data_AF-A0A967PBC1-F1
#
_entry.id   AF-A0A967PBC1-F1
#
_cell.length_a   1.000
_cell.length_b   1.000
_cell.length_c   1.000
_cell.angle_alpha   90.00
_cell.angle_beta   90.00
_cell.angle_gamma   90.00
#
_symmetry.space_group_name_H-M   'P 1'
#
loop_
_entity.id
_entity.type
_entity.pdbx_description
1 polymer ?
#
loop_
_entity_poly.entity_id
_entity_poly.type
_entity_poly.pdbx_seq_one_letter_code
_entity_poly.pdbx_strand_id
1 'polypeptide(L)'
;MAEKPDYLEHRKRLRERFLKSSGRGLSDYELIELLLTYAIPGKDVKHVAKELNRKFGSLRGILESSRVELEKIDGIGPASSVLILLIKRDSHRLFS
;
A
#
# COMPACT_ATOMS: atom_id res chain seq x y z
N MET A 1 2.53 10.44 -29.45
CA MET A 1 1.87 10.32 -28.13
C MET A 1 2.83 9.59 -27.22
N ALA A 2 3.22 10.17 -26.07
CA ALA A 2 4.07 9.46 -25.12
C ALA A 2 3.31 8.24 -24.58
N GLU A 3 3.93 7.07 -24.66
CA GLU A 3 3.40 5.81 -24.13
C GLU A 3 3.15 5.98 -22.63
N LYS A 4 1.98 5.54 -22.15
CA LYS A 4 1.67 5.64 -20.71
C LYS A 4 2.57 4.67 -19.96
N PRO A 5 3.22 5.08 -18.85
CA PRO A 5 4.02 4.17 -18.06
C PRO A 5 3.21 2.95 -17.59
N ASP A 6 3.76 1.74 -17.72
CA ASP A 6 3.09 0.46 -17.40
C ASP A 6 2.48 0.43 -15.98
N TYR A 7 3.12 1.08 -15.01
CA TYR A 7 2.62 1.14 -13.64
C TYR A 7 1.26 1.87 -13.50
N LEU A 8 0.93 2.80 -14.41
CA LEU A 8 -0.39 3.46 -14.41
C LEU A 8 -1.50 2.51 -14.83
N GLU A 9 -1.25 1.68 -15.84
CA GLU A 9 -2.20 0.64 -16.27
C GLU A 9 -2.29 -0.48 -15.22
N HIS A 10 -1.17 -0.86 -14.61
CA HIS A 10 -1.16 -1.82 -13.50
C HIS A 10 -1.99 -1.31 -12.32
N ARG A 11 -1.83 -0.04 -11.92
CA ARG A 11 -2.65 0.59 -10.87
C ARG A 11 -4.14 0.54 -11.21
N LYS A 12 -4.51 0.79 -12.47
CA LYS A 12 -5.91 0.68 -12.93
C LYS A 12 -6.43 -0.75 -12.75
N ARG A 13 -5.67 -1.75 -13.21
CA ARG A 13 -6.03 -3.17 -13.07
C ARG A 13 -6.16 -3.60 -11.60
N LEU A 14 -5.26 -3.14 -10.72
CA LEU A 14 -5.35 -3.40 -9.27
C LEU A 14 -6.63 -2.82 -8.66
N ARG A 15 -6.97 -1.57 -8.99
CA ARG A 15 -8.20 -0.94 -8.51
C ARG A 15 -9.45 -1.67 -9.02
N GLU A 16 -9.49 -2.05 -10.29
CA GLU A 16 -10.61 -2.80 -10.87
C GLU A 16 -10.80 -4.16 -10.20
N ARG A 17 -9.70 -4.90 -9.97
CA ARG A 17 -9.73 -6.16 -9.21
C ARG A 17 -10.25 -5.94 -7.79
N PHE A 18 -9.74 -4.93 -7.09
CA PHE A 18 -10.21 -4.60 -5.75
C PHE A 18 -11.72 -4.34 -5.72
N LEU A 19 -12.23 -3.52 -6.65
CA LEU A 19 -13.67 -3.19 -6.73
C LEU A 19 -14.53 -4.41 -7.05
N LYS A 20 -14.05 -5.31 -7.92
CA LYS A 20 -14.79 -6.51 -8.33
C LYS A 20 -14.94 -7.53 -7.21
N SER A 21 -13.94 -7.66 -6.33
CA SER A 21 -13.88 -8.75 -5.36
C SER A 21 -13.79 -8.27 -3.90
N SER A 22 -13.94 -6.97 -3.66
CA SER A 22 -13.66 -6.35 -2.35
C SER A 22 -12.27 -6.74 -1.83
N GLY A 23 -11.29 -6.76 -2.73
CA GLY A 23 -9.91 -7.16 -2.44
C GLY A 23 -9.67 -8.67 -2.34
N ARG A 24 -10.71 -9.53 -2.36
CA ARG A 24 -10.52 -10.99 -2.37
C ARG A 24 -9.78 -11.41 -3.64
N GLY A 25 -8.64 -12.08 -3.50
CA GLY A 25 -7.79 -12.48 -4.64
C GLY A 25 -6.74 -11.44 -5.06
N LEU A 26 -6.57 -10.37 -4.29
CA LEU A 26 -5.30 -9.64 -4.24
C LEU A 26 -4.43 -10.27 -3.16
N SER A 27 -3.14 -10.39 -3.44
CA SER A 27 -2.14 -10.74 -2.43
C SER A 27 -1.86 -9.56 -1.50
N ASP A 28 -1.25 -9.82 -0.33
CA ASP A 28 -0.85 -8.77 0.62
C ASP A 28 -0.01 -7.68 -0.06
N TYR A 29 0.98 -8.06 -0.89
CA TYR A 29 1.81 -7.09 -1.59
C TYR A 29 1.01 -6.22 -2.57
N GLU A 30 0.01 -6.76 -3.25
CA GLU A 30 -0.85 -6.01 -4.19
C GLU A 30 -1.78 -5.05 -3.43
N LEU A 31 -2.26 -5.45 -2.25
CA LEU A 31 -3.04 -4.57 -1.38
C LEU A 31 -2.19 -3.41 -0.86
N ILE A 32 -0.95 -3.69 -0.44
CA ILE A 32 0.02 -2.67 -0.03
C ILE A 32 0.34 -1.74 -1.19
N GLU A 33 0.58 -2.28 -2.38
CA GLU A 33 0.86 -1.50 -3.59
C GLU A 33 -0.31 -0.56 -3.90
N LEU A 34 -1.53 -1.08 -3.94
CA LEU A 34 -2.72 -0.26 -4.17
C LEU A 34 -2.88 0.85 -3.12
N LEU A 35 -2.66 0.53 -1.84
CA LEU A 35 -2.69 1.49 -0.74
C LEU A 35 -1.70 2.63 -0.96
N LEU A 36 -0.44 2.30 -1.26
CA LEU A 36 0.62 3.30 -1.47
C LEU A 36 0.35 4.20 -2.66
N THR A 37 -0.38 3.74 -3.69
CA THR A 37 -0.74 4.61 -4.83
C THR A 37 -1.62 5.79 -4.43
N TYR A 38 -2.31 5.72 -3.29
CA TYR A 38 -3.10 6.84 -2.75
C TYR A 38 -2.26 7.82 -1.94
N ALA A 39 -1.21 7.35 -1.27
CA ALA A 39 -0.30 8.19 -0.50
C ALA A 39 0.81 8.83 -1.36
N ILE A 40 1.21 8.17 -2.46
CA ILE A 40 2.33 8.57 -3.32
C ILE A 40 1.82 8.72 -4.77
N PRO A 41 1.13 9.82 -5.09
CA PRO A 41 0.47 9.98 -6.38
C PRO A 41 1.49 10.12 -7.53
N GLY A 42 1.20 9.43 -8.64
CA GLY A 42 1.94 9.57 -9.90
C GLY A 42 3.28 8.85 -9.97
N LYS A 43 3.69 8.14 -8.91
CA LYS A 43 4.94 7.37 -8.86
C LYS A 43 4.70 5.87 -8.98
N ASP A 44 5.72 5.15 -9.45
CA ASP A 44 5.79 3.70 -9.29
C ASP A 44 6.11 3.38 -7.82
N VAL A 45 5.22 2.66 -7.15
CA VAL A 45 5.32 2.29 -5.72
C VAL A 45 5.54 0.80 -5.51
N LYS A 46 5.71 0.03 -6.59
CA LYS A 46 5.85 -1.43 -6.52
C LYS A 46 7.08 -1.86 -5.73
N HIS A 47 8.19 -1.13 -5.89
CA HIS A 47 9.41 -1.38 -5.14
C HIS A 47 9.21 -1.14 -3.64
N VAL A 48 8.55 -0.04 -3.26
CA VAL A 48 8.22 0.29 -1.87
C VAL A 48 7.32 -0.79 -1.25
N ALA A 49 6.29 -1.24 -1.98
CA ALA A 49 5.39 -2.30 -1.52
C ALA A 49 6.13 -3.62 -1.27
N LYS A 50 7.03 -4.00 -2.17
CA LYS A 50 7.88 -5.19 -2.01
C LYS A 50 8.81 -5.07 -0.80
N GLU A 51 9.41 -3.89 -0.60
CA GLU A 51 10.32 -3.68 0.53
C GLU A 51 9.59 -3.74 1.87
N LEU A 52 8.41 -3.10 1.97
CA LEU A 52 7.54 -3.22 3.14
C LEU A 52 7.17 -4.68 3.41
N ASN A 53 6.72 -5.41 2.38
CA ASN A 53 6.34 -6.81 2.52
C ASN A 53 7.54 -7.68 2.93
N ARG A 54 8.75 -7.40 2.43
CA ARG A 54 9.98 -8.10 2.83
C ARG A 54 10.35 -7.81 4.29
N LYS A 55 10.25 -6.56 4.75
CA LYS A 55 10.66 -6.16 6.10
C LYS A 55 9.65 -6.58 7.17
N PHE A 56 8.36 -6.52 6.85
CA PHE A 56 7.27 -6.70 7.83
C PHE A 56 6.41 -7.95 7.60
N GLY A 57 6.66 -8.68 6.51
CA GLY A 57 6.12 -10.01 6.21
C GLY A 57 4.69 -10.06 5.67
N SER A 58 3.82 -9.14 6.09
CA SER A 58 2.39 -9.12 5.72
C SER A 58 1.79 -7.73 5.83
N LEU A 59 0.59 -7.54 5.28
CA LEU A 59 -0.18 -6.31 5.49
C LEU A 59 -0.43 -6.05 6.98
N ARG A 60 -0.72 -7.10 7.77
CA ARG A 60 -0.88 -7.00 9.23
C ARG A 60 0.41 -6.50 9.89
N GLY A 61 1.56 -7.07 9.53
CA GLY A 61 2.85 -6.66 10.09
C GLY A 61 3.16 -5.18 9.81
N ILE A 62 2.80 -4.69 8.62
CA ILE A 62 2.96 -3.28 8.26
C ILE A 62 2.05 -2.39 9.12
N LEU A 63 0.77 -2.75 9.26
CA LEU A 63 -0.17 -2.00 10.08
C LEU A 63 0.25 -1.98 11.56
N GLU A 64 0.84 -3.06 12.07
CA GLU A 64 1.31 -3.09 13.46
C GLU A 64 2.64 -2.37 13.70
N SER A 65 3.39 -2.05 12.64
CA SER A 65 4.67 -1.36 12.73
C SER A 65 4.58 0.07 13.26
N SER A 66 5.69 0.58 13.80
CA SER A 66 5.79 1.96 14.26
C SER A 66 6.04 2.92 13.09
N ARG A 67 5.63 4.19 13.25
CA ARG A 67 5.93 5.26 12.29
C ARG A 67 7.43 5.31 11.93
N VAL A 68 8.28 5.25 12.95
CA VAL A 68 9.74 5.33 12.80
C VAL A 68 10.28 4.16 11.97
N GLU A 69 9.75 2.95 12.15
CA GLU A 69 10.19 1.79 11.36
C GLU A 69 9.72 1.83 9.90
N LEU A 70 8.53 2.39 9.66
CA LEU A 70 7.97 2.58 8.32
C LEU A 70 8.77 3.63 7.53
N GLU A 71 9.07 4.78 8.15
CA GLU A 71 9.81 5.89 7.52
C GLU A 71 11.30 5.59 7.29
N LYS A 72 11.80 4.42 7.72
CA LYS A 72 13.12 3.90 7.32
C LYS A 72 13.13 3.28 5.93
N ILE A 73 11.96 2.99 5.35
CA ILE A 73 11.85 2.45 4.00
C ILE A 73 11.93 3.59 2.99
N ASP A 74 12.79 3.47 2.00
CA ASP A 74 12.91 4.49 0.96
C ASP A 74 11.57 4.65 0.21
N GLY A 75 11.19 5.90 -0.05
CA GLY A 75 9.87 6.24 -0.60
C GLY A 75 8.72 6.30 0.41
N ILE A 76 8.90 5.91 1.68
CA ILE A 76 7.91 6.12 2.74
C ILE A 76 8.16 7.45 3.46
N GLY A 77 7.31 8.43 3.15
CA GLY A 77 7.26 9.71 3.87
C GLY A 77 6.06 9.83 4.83
N PRO A 78 5.91 10.99 5.49
CA PRO A 78 4.84 11.24 6.46
C PRO A 78 3.43 10.96 5.93
N ALA A 79 3.14 11.24 4.66
CA ALA A 79 1.82 10.98 4.07
C ALA A 79 1.48 9.48 4.04
N SER A 80 2.43 8.65 3.61
CA SER A 80 2.28 7.19 3.56
C SER A 80 2.20 6.57 4.94
N SER A 81 3.06 7.01 5.86
CA SER A 81 3.05 6.51 7.24
C SER A 81 1.75 6.88 7.97
N VAL A 82 1.24 8.10 7.80
CA VAL A 82 -0.06 8.53 8.35
C VAL A 82 -1.20 7.69 7.78
N LEU A 83 -1.25 7.46 6.46
CA LEU A 83 -2.32 6.64 5.87
C LEU A 83 -2.33 5.22 6.45
N ILE A 84 -1.16 4.58 6.59
CA ILE A 84 -1.02 3.25 7.20
C ILE A 84 -1.52 3.26 8.65
N LEU A 85 -1.12 4.26 9.44
CA LEU A 85 -1.51 4.38 10.85
C LEU A 85 -3.01 4.70 11.03
N LEU A 86 -3.62 5.46 10.12
CA LEU A 86 -5.06 5.71 10.12
C LEU A 86 -5.84 4.40 9.95
N ILE A 87 -5.46 3.57 8.97
CA ILE A 87 -6.09 2.26 8.73
C ILE A 87 -5.93 1.34 9.95
N LYS A 88 -4.75 1.34 10.58
CA LYS A 88 -4.51 0.60 11.82
C LYS A 88 -5.49 1.04 12.92
N ARG A 89 -5.60 2.37 13.13
CA ARG A 89 -6.44 2.95 14.19
C ARG A 89 -7.91 2.58 14.04
N ASP A 90 -8.42 2.60 12.82
CA ASP A 90 -9.83 2.29 12.53
C ASP A 90 -10.12 0.79 12.58
N SER A 91 -9.16 -0.05 12.18
CA SER A 91 -9.27 -1.50 12.32
C SER A 91 -9.43 -1.91 13.78
N HIS A 92 -8.71 -1.28 14.72
CA HIS A 92 -8.89 -1.55 16.15
C HIS A 92 -10.26 -1.12 16.71
N ARG A 93 -10.95 -0.16 16.09
CA ARG A 93 -12.27 0.32 16.53
C ARG A 93 -13.45 -0.51 16.05
N LEU A 94 -13.29 -1.25 14.95
CA LEU A 94 -14.35 -2.07 14.36
C LEU A 94 -14.47 -3.46 15.01
N PHE A 95 -13.47 -3.87 15.79
CA PHE A 95 -13.42 -5.16 16.49
C PHE A 95 -13.32 -5.02 18.01
N SER A 96 -13.58 -3.81 18.54
CA SER A 96 -13.69 -3.49 19.97
C SER A 96 -15.10 -2.99 20.28
#